data_AF-A0A165Y434-F1
#
_entry.id   AF-A0A165Y434-F1
#
_cell.length_a   1.000
_cell.length_b   1.000
_cell.length_c   1.000
_cell.angle_alpha   90.00
_cell.angle_beta   90.00
_cell.angle_gamma   90.00
#
_symmetry.space_group_name_H-M   'P 1'
#
loop_
_entity.id
_entity.type
_entity.pdbx_description
1 polymer ?
#
loop_
_entity_poly.entity_id
_entity_poly.type
_entity_poly.pdbx_seq_one_letter_code
_entity_poly.pdbx_strand_id
1 'polypeptide(L)'
;MPSPTELPTPSGTDGHSEGLTELAILSVARGAVVTSIAGACITASYALLRGRGTRVARMYAIDASVNCAIAGATFFSVKNYWVEPILAKSKASETSQQPVTDASELPSWRGLRTRGLPDVALSGAVTGGLFGWRRYSLARGTLPGALAGAAFCSLVQLSANEVGVQRLRYISRERLRASLPSSEPAPPPPTPNKPFLMRFMGWLGVKQMTKEEYLKKLRAERDLVWEEILLLEEEERRREQEEGGELPPTEDSGRMV
;
A
#
# COMPACT_ATOMS: atom_id res chain seq x y z
N MET A 1 -45.59 32.28 43.37
CA MET A 1 -44.19 32.25 42.91
C MET A 1 -43.90 30.83 42.44
N PRO A 2 -43.73 30.60 41.13
CA PRO A 2 -43.51 29.27 40.59
C PRO A 2 -42.05 28.83 40.75
N SER A 3 -41.87 27.54 41.05
CA SER A 3 -40.60 26.86 41.29
C SER A 3 -39.72 26.80 40.03
N PRO A 4 -38.40 26.91 40.14
CA PRO A 4 -37.50 26.79 38.99
C PRO A 4 -37.55 25.37 38.43
N THR A 5 -37.95 25.26 37.18
CA THR A 5 -37.97 24.03 36.40
C THR A 5 -36.53 23.61 36.12
N GLU A 6 -36.09 22.51 36.72
CA GLU A 6 -34.79 21.91 36.42
C GLU A 6 -34.77 21.46 34.95
N LEU A 7 -33.89 22.09 34.17
CA LEU A 7 -33.61 21.70 32.80
C LEU A 7 -32.86 20.35 32.81
N PRO A 8 -33.32 19.35 32.05
CA PRO A 8 -32.61 18.07 31.94
C PRO A 8 -31.22 18.31 31.36
N THR A 9 -30.19 17.99 32.14
CA THR A 9 -28.81 17.95 31.68
C THR A 9 -28.67 16.79 30.69
N PRO A 10 -28.23 17.03 29.44
CA PRO A 10 -28.04 15.97 28.48
C PRO A 10 -26.88 15.08 28.96
N SER A 11 -27.20 13.88 29.42
CA SER A 11 -26.26 12.78 29.63
C SER A 11 -25.77 12.26 28.27
N GLY A 12 -24.92 13.04 27.61
CA GLY A 12 -24.52 12.88 26.21
C GLY A 12 -23.08 12.44 25.99
N THR A 13 -22.53 11.58 26.85
CA THR A 13 -21.12 11.16 26.74
C THR A 13 -20.89 9.81 26.07
N ASP A 14 -21.94 9.00 25.85
CA ASP A 14 -21.72 7.57 25.55
C ASP A 14 -21.64 7.26 24.05
N GLY A 15 -22.16 8.12 23.17
CA GLY A 15 -22.13 7.88 21.72
C GLY A 15 -20.79 8.17 21.04
N HIS A 16 -19.89 8.94 21.66
CA HIS A 16 -18.67 9.39 20.98
C HIS A 16 -17.52 8.35 21.04
N SER A 17 -17.55 7.44 22.01
CA SER A 17 -16.54 6.40 22.20
C SER A 17 -16.73 5.21 21.25
N GLU A 18 -17.98 4.83 20.93
CA GLU A 18 -18.28 3.72 20.03
C GLU A 18 -17.82 3.99 18.59
N GLY A 19 -18.01 5.20 18.06
CA GLY A 19 -17.55 5.53 16.71
C GLY A 19 -16.01 5.51 16.56
N LEU A 20 -15.27 5.82 17.63
CA LEU A 20 -13.81 5.81 17.61
C LEU A 20 -13.24 4.39 17.57
N THR A 21 -13.89 3.44 18.25
CA THR A 21 -13.42 2.04 18.28
C THR A 21 -13.63 1.36 16.93
N GLU A 22 -14.74 1.60 16.24
CA GLU A 22 -14.99 1.05 14.91
C GLU A 22 -13.96 1.53 13.87
N LEU A 23 -13.65 2.83 13.86
CA LEU A 23 -12.63 3.39 12.98
C LEU A 23 -11.24 2.82 13.28
N ALA A 24 -10.92 2.59 14.56
CA ALA A 24 -9.66 1.98 14.97
C ALA A 24 -9.56 0.53 14.46
N ILE A 25 -10.60 -0.28 14.64
CA ILE A 25 -10.65 -1.68 14.16
C ILE A 25 -10.48 -1.73 12.64
N LEU A 26 -11.21 -0.89 11.91
CA LEU A 26 -11.12 -0.82 10.45
C LEU A 26 -9.73 -0.37 9.99
N SER A 27 -9.12 0.58 10.69
CA SER A 27 -7.75 1.03 10.44
C SER A 27 -6.73 -0.09 10.66
N VAL A 28 -6.86 -0.86 11.74
CA VAL A 28 -6.03 -2.04 12.01
C VAL A 28 -6.18 -3.10 10.92
N ALA A 29 -7.41 -3.44 10.54
CA ALA A 29 -7.69 -4.45 9.52
C ALA A 29 -7.11 -4.04 8.16
N ARG A 30 -7.35 -2.80 7.72
CA ARG A 30 -6.79 -2.27 6.45
C ARG A 30 -5.27 -2.27 6.49
N GLY A 31 -4.69 -1.82 7.59
CA GLY A 31 -3.25 -1.81 7.79
C GLY A 31 -2.64 -3.20 7.68
N ALA A 32 -3.21 -4.19 8.35
CA ALA A 32 -2.75 -5.59 8.31
C ALA A 32 -2.86 -6.21 6.91
N VAL A 33 -3.94 -5.93 6.17
CA VAL A 33 -4.11 -6.41 4.78
C VAL A 33 -3.03 -5.79 3.88
N VAL A 34 -2.79 -4.49 3.97
CA VAL A 34 -1.78 -3.80 3.15
C VAL A 34 -0.37 -4.33 3.47
N THR A 35 -0.02 -4.51 4.74
CA THR A 35 1.30 -5.05 5.12
C THR A 35 1.47 -6.50 4.68
N SER A 36 0.42 -7.31 4.76
CA SER A 36 0.40 -8.70 4.27
C SER A 36 0.72 -8.78 2.77
N ILE A 37 0.00 -8.01 1.95
CA ILE A 37 0.21 -7.98 0.49
C ILE A 37 1.63 -7.49 0.17
N ALA A 38 2.07 -6.39 0.78
CA ALA A 38 3.40 -5.85 0.56
C ALA A 38 4.51 -6.87 0.93
N GLY A 39 4.37 -7.54 2.08
CA GLY A 39 5.31 -8.57 2.54
C GLY A 39 5.38 -9.77 1.60
N ALA A 40 4.22 -10.22 1.11
CA ALA A 40 4.11 -11.30 0.12
C ALA A 40 4.82 -10.92 -1.18
N CYS A 41 4.54 -9.73 -1.72
CA CYS A 41 5.13 -9.25 -2.97
C CYS A 41 6.65 -9.09 -2.88
N ILE A 42 7.17 -8.49 -1.81
CA ILE A 42 8.61 -8.29 -1.62
C ILE A 42 9.33 -9.64 -1.53
N THR A 43 8.81 -10.55 -0.71
CA THR A 43 9.42 -11.87 -0.51
C THR A 43 9.36 -12.73 -1.77
N ALA A 44 8.24 -12.73 -2.47
CA ALA A 44 8.08 -13.43 -3.75
C ALA A 44 9.06 -12.90 -4.80
N SER A 45 9.14 -11.58 -4.94
CA SER A 45 10.07 -10.92 -5.88
C SER A 45 11.51 -11.28 -5.55
N TYR A 46 11.89 -11.23 -4.27
CA TYR A 46 13.23 -11.62 -3.82
C TYR A 46 13.55 -13.10 -4.15
N ALA A 47 12.60 -14.01 -3.94
CA ALA A 47 12.77 -15.43 -4.23
C ALA A 47 12.95 -15.69 -5.73
N LEU A 48 12.18 -15.00 -6.58
CA LEU A 48 12.28 -15.07 -8.04
C LEU A 48 13.61 -14.48 -8.54
N LEU A 49 14.02 -13.32 -8.02
CA LEU A 49 15.30 -12.69 -8.37
C LEU A 49 16.50 -13.56 -7.96
N ARG A 50 16.35 -14.40 -6.93
CA ARG A 50 17.37 -15.38 -6.52
C ARG A 50 17.31 -16.71 -7.28
N GLY A 51 16.44 -16.83 -8.29
CA GLY A 51 16.34 -18.03 -9.13
C GLY A 51 15.80 -19.27 -8.41
N ARG A 52 15.06 -19.11 -7.30
CA ARG A 52 14.57 -20.25 -6.49
C ARG A 52 13.36 -20.99 -7.09
N GLY A 53 12.87 -20.55 -8.25
CA GLY A 53 11.69 -21.10 -8.92
C GLY A 53 10.36 -20.60 -8.35
N THR A 54 9.28 -20.78 -9.13
CA THR A 54 7.94 -20.24 -8.85
C THR A 54 7.26 -20.93 -7.67
N ARG A 55 7.43 -22.24 -7.50
CA ARG A 55 6.86 -23.01 -6.39
C ARG A 55 7.41 -22.54 -5.04
N VAL A 56 8.72 -22.34 -4.93
CA VAL A 56 9.36 -21.84 -3.69
C VAL A 56 8.96 -20.39 -3.41
N ALA A 57 8.91 -19.55 -4.45
CA ALA A 57 8.46 -18.17 -4.32
C ALA A 57 7.02 -18.08 -3.78
N ARG A 58 6.11 -18.95 -4.23
CA ARG A 58 4.73 -19.03 -3.72
C ARG A 58 4.68 -19.38 -2.23
N MET A 59 5.43 -20.40 -1.80
CA MET A 59 5.46 -20.79 -0.38
C MET A 59 5.98 -19.66 0.50
N TYR A 60 7.09 -19.02 0.11
CA TYR A 60 7.61 -17.87 0.85
C TYR A 60 6.68 -16.66 0.84
N ALA A 61 5.92 -16.44 -0.23
CA ALA A 61 4.93 -15.36 -0.28
C ALA A 61 3.81 -15.58 0.75
N ILE A 62 3.31 -16.81 0.87
CA ILE A 62 2.25 -17.17 1.82
C ILE A 62 2.76 -17.00 3.25
N ASP A 63 3.92 -17.59 3.59
CA ASP A 63 4.52 -17.47 4.92
C ASP A 63 4.80 -16.00 5.30
N ALA A 64 5.32 -15.22 4.35
CA ALA A 64 5.55 -13.79 4.55
C ALA A 64 4.23 -13.04 4.74
N SER A 65 3.18 -13.36 3.98
CA SER A 65 1.88 -12.69 4.08
C SER A 65 1.28 -12.83 5.48
N VAL A 66 1.30 -14.03 6.05
CA VAL A 66 0.75 -14.31 7.39
C VAL A 66 1.58 -13.60 8.46
N ASN A 67 2.92 -13.71 8.38
CA ASN A 67 3.80 -13.05 9.33
C ASN A 67 3.67 -11.51 9.28
N CYS A 68 3.55 -10.93 8.09
CA CYS A 68 3.35 -9.50 7.89
C CYS A 68 1.93 -9.04 8.27
N ALA A 69 0.90 -9.89 8.15
CA ALA A 69 -0.43 -9.60 8.66
C ALA A 69 -0.42 -9.49 10.19
N ILE A 70 0.23 -10.45 10.88
CA ILE A 70 0.35 -10.46 12.34
C ILE A 70 1.17 -9.25 12.82
N ALA A 71 2.31 -8.97 12.19
CA ALA A 71 3.14 -7.82 12.51
C ALA A 71 2.39 -6.50 12.26
N GLY A 72 1.69 -6.39 11.14
CA GLY A 72 0.86 -5.23 10.79
C GLY A 72 -0.26 -5.01 11.82
N ALA A 73 -1.05 -6.05 12.11
CA ALA A 73 -2.12 -5.99 13.10
C ALA A 73 -1.59 -5.54 14.47
N THR A 74 -0.46 -6.10 14.92
CA THR A 74 0.19 -5.69 16.18
C THR A 74 0.59 -4.22 16.14
N PHE A 75 1.27 -3.79 15.08
CA PHE A 75 1.72 -2.40 14.92
C PHE A 75 0.55 -1.39 14.92
N PHE A 76 -0.49 -1.65 14.13
CA PHE A 76 -1.63 -0.75 14.06
C PHE A 76 -2.47 -0.77 15.35
N SER A 77 -2.51 -1.90 16.05
CA SER A 77 -3.19 -1.97 17.36
C SER A 77 -2.46 -1.13 18.40
N VAL A 78 -1.13 -1.27 18.50
CA VAL A 78 -0.31 -0.44 19.38
C VAL A 78 -0.45 1.03 19.02
N LYS A 79 -0.40 1.36 17.72
CA LYS A 79 -0.56 2.74 17.26
C LYS A 79 -1.91 3.33 17.69
N ASN A 80 -3.02 2.71 17.31
CA ASN A 80 -4.35 3.29 17.49
C ASN A 80 -4.80 3.27 18.96
N TYR A 81 -4.47 2.21 19.72
CA TYR A 81 -4.97 2.05 21.10
C TYR A 81 -4.02 2.60 22.17
N TRP A 82 -2.71 2.71 21.90
CA TRP A 82 -1.75 3.19 22.90
C TRP A 82 -1.11 4.52 22.51
N VAL A 83 -0.55 4.61 21.30
CA VAL A 83 0.24 5.79 20.90
C VAL A 83 -0.65 7.00 20.66
N GLU A 84 -1.70 6.85 19.84
CA GLU A 84 -2.61 7.96 19.51
C GLU A 84 -3.26 8.64 20.73
N PRO A 85 -3.81 7.92 21.74
CA PRO A 85 -4.38 8.58 22.90
C PRO A 85 -3.34 9.28 23.79
N ILE A 86 -2.13 8.71 23.93
CA ILE A 86 -1.03 9.34 24.69
C ILE A 86 -0.61 10.64 24.00
N LEU A 87 -0.46 10.61 22.68
CA LEU A 87 -0.05 11.80 21.92
C LEU A 87 -1.16 12.83 21.81
N ALA A 88 -2.43 12.42 21.72
CA ALA A 88 -3.56 13.34 21.75
C ALA A 88 -3.58 14.16 23.05
N LYS A 89 -3.31 13.52 24.20
CA LYS A 89 -3.16 14.20 25.50
C LYS A 89 -2.00 15.20 25.50
N SER A 90 -0.85 14.84 24.92
CA SER A 90 0.30 15.76 24.82
C SER A 90 0.00 16.98 23.95
N LYS A 91 -0.66 16.80 22.80
CA LYS A 91 -1.02 17.87 21.86
C LYS A 91 -2.08 18.81 22.43
N ALA A 92 -3.04 18.29 23.20
CA ALA A 92 -4.04 19.11 23.89
C ALA A 92 -3.39 20.09 24.89
N SER A 93 -2.30 19.65 25.55
CA SER A 93 -1.53 20.50 26.46
C SER A 93 -0.78 21.61 25.71
N GLU A 94 -0.19 21.31 24.54
CA GLU A 94 0.53 22.32 23.73
C GLU A 94 -0.43 23.32 23.07
N THR A 95 -1.58 22.86 22.59
CA THR A 95 -2.57 23.69 21.88
C THR A 95 -3.14 24.79 22.79
N SER A 96 -3.20 24.56 24.10
CA SER A 96 -3.68 25.57 25.07
C SER A 96 -2.70 26.75 25.24
N GLN A 97 -1.45 26.63 24.78
CA GLN A 97 -0.43 27.67 24.92
C GLN A 97 -0.06 28.36 23.61
N GLN A 98 -0.52 27.88 22.45
CA GLN A 98 -0.29 28.57 21.19
C GLN A 98 -1.39 29.62 20.95
N PRO A 99 -1.07 30.92 21.03
CA PRO A 99 -2.02 31.95 20.63
C PRO A 99 -2.42 31.71 19.18
N VAL A 100 -3.69 31.91 18.88
CA VAL A 100 -4.32 31.81 17.56
C VAL A 100 -3.72 32.88 16.65
N THR A 101 -2.48 32.66 16.22
CA THR A 101 -1.73 33.60 15.40
C THR A 101 -1.94 33.12 13.97
N ASP A 102 -2.91 33.78 13.32
CA ASP A 102 -3.23 33.82 11.90
C ASP A 102 -3.15 32.52 11.07
N ALA A 103 -4.32 32.08 10.61
CA ALA A 103 -4.58 30.95 9.71
C ALA A 103 -3.91 31.04 8.31
N SER A 104 -2.92 31.93 8.12
CA SER A 104 -2.23 32.16 6.85
C SER A 104 -0.81 31.62 6.78
N GLU A 105 -0.20 31.19 7.89
CA GLU A 105 1.12 30.56 7.82
C GLU A 105 1.00 29.18 7.17
N LEU A 106 1.31 29.14 5.87
CA LEU A 106 1.46 27.91 5.11
C LEU A 106 2.40 26.95 5.87
N PRO A 107 1.99 25.71 6.13
CA PRO A 107 2.77 24.78 6.91
C PRO A 107 4.17 24.65 6.30
N SER A 108 5.19 24.93 7.12
CA SER A 108 6.59 24.80 6.71
C SER A 108 6.83 23.43 6.09
N TRP A 109 7.47 23.39 4.92
CA TRP A 109 7.77 22.14 4.20
C TRP A 109 8.51 21.12 5.07
N ARG A 110 9.29 21.59 6.04
CA ARG A 110 9.97 20.73 7.02
C ARG A 110 8.96 20.04 7.94
N GLY A 111 7.96 20.77 8.44
CA GLY A 111 6.89 20.21 9.27
C GLY A 111 6.05 19.17 8.53
N LEU A 112 5.79 19.38 7.24
CA LEU A 112 5.10 18.40 6.40
C LEU A 112 5.89 17.09 6.26
N ARG A 113 7.23 17.16 6.17
CA ARG A 113 8.09 15.96 6.08
C ARG A 113 8.17 15.18 7.38
N THR A 114 8.12 15.86 8.52
CA THR A 114 8.25 15.22 9.84
C THR A 114 6.92 14.86 10.49
N ARG A 115 5.80 15.19 9.84
CA ARG A 115 4.46 14.93 10.37
C ARG A 115 4.24 13.44 10.66
N GLY A 116 3.89 13.14 11.91
CA GLY A 116 3.58 11.79 12.39
C GLY A 116 4.78 10.87 12.59
N LEU A 117 6.02 11.30 12.28
CA LEU A 117 7.20 10.47 12.50
C LEU A 117 7.35 9.93 13.93
N PRO A 118 7.21 10.73 15.00
CA PRO A 118 7.40 10.20 16.35
C PRO A 118 6.36 9.12 16.69
N ASP A 119 5.12 9.29 16.26
CA ASP A 119 4.01 8.34 16.47
C ASP A 119 4.34 6.97 15.83
N VAL A 120 4.79 6.99 14.57
CA VAL A 120 5.13 5.75 13.82
C VAL A 120 6.43 5.14 14.35
N ALA A 121 7.41 5.96 14.73
CA ALA A 121 8.66 5.50 15.33
C ALA A 121 8.44 4.81 16.68
N LEU A 122 7.60 5.39 17.55
CA LEU A 122 7.26 4.83 18.85
C LEU A 122 6.49 3.52 18.72
N SER A 123 5.47 3.47 17.87
CA SER A 123 4.74 2.22 17.59
C SER A 123 5.66 1.15 17.00
N GLY A 124 6.57 1.56 16.11
CA GLY A 124 7.59 0.69 15.51
C GLY A 124 8.56 0.14 16.55
N ALA A 125 9.00 0.96 17.51
CA ALA A 125 9.86 0.55 18.61
C ALA A 125 9.17 -0.47 19.51
N VAL A 126 7.94 -0.22 19.92
CA VAL A 126 7.17 -1.13 20.79
C VAL A 126 6.94 -2.47 20.08
N THR A 127 6.51 -2.41 18.82
CA THR A 127 6.25 -3.62 18.02
C THR A 127 7.53 -4.41 17.78
N GLY A 128 8.60 -3.75 17.32
CA GLY A 128 9.89 -4.39 17.09
C GLY A 128 10.52 -4.95 18.36
N GLY A 129 10.35 -4.26 19.49
CA GLY A 129 10.78 -4.74 20.81
C GLY A 129 10.02 -6.00 21.24
N LEU A 130 8.71 -6.06 21.01
CA LEU A 130 7.87 -7.23 21.31
C LEU A 130 8.29 -8.45 20.46
N PHE A 131 8.54 -8.26 19.17
CA PHE A 131 9.04 -9.35 18.31
C PHE A 131 10.48 -9.77 18.63
N GLY A 132 11.34 -8.81 18.95
CA GLY A 132 12.71 -9.06 19.40
C GLY A 132 12.74 -9.85 20.71
N TRP A 133 11.85 -9.51 21.64
CA TRP A 133 11.65 -10.25 22.89
C TRP A 133 11.23 -11.70 22.63
N ARG A 134 10.25 -11.91 21.75
CA ARG A 134 9.77 -13.27 21.44
C ARG A 134 10.86 -14.14 20.80
N ARG A 135 11.76 -13.54 20.01
CA ARG A 135 12.77 -14.28 19.24
C ARG A 135 14.07 -14.53 20.00
N TYR A 136 14.47 -13.66 20.92
CA TYR A 136 15.71 -13.78 21.69
C TYR A 136 15.40 -13.76 23.18
N SER A 137 16.10 -14.59 23.98
CA SER A 137 15.88 -14.69 25.42
C SER A 137 15.82 -13.31 26.10
N LEU A 138 14.61 -12.98 26.58
CA LEU A 138 14.16 -11.79 27.32
C LEU A 138 14.87 -10.46 27.05
N ALA A 139 16.06 -10.25 27.60
CA ALA A 139 16.65 -8.92 27.69
C ALA A 139 17.50 -8.51 26.47
N ARG A 140 18.05 -9.47 25.71
CA ARG A 140 19.05 -9.14 24.67
C ARG A 140 18.43 -8.77 23.31
N GLY A 141 17.19 -9.19 23.05
CA GLY A 141 16.52 -8.94 21.76
C GLY A 141 15.61 -7.72 21.70
N THR A 142 15.13 -7.23 22.85
CA THR A 142 14.17 -6.12 22.93
C THR A 142 14.74 -4.84 22.36
N LEU A 143 15.92 -4.43 22.82
CA LEU A 143 16.57 -3.19 22.38
C LEU A 143 16.90 -3.18 20.88
N PRO A 144 17.59 -4.17 20.30
CA PRO A 144 17.86 -4.16 18.85
C PRO A 144 16.57 -4.27 18.03
N GLY A 145 15.58 -5.05 18.50
CA GLY A 145 14.27 -5.14 17.86
C GLY A 145 13.54 -3.80 17.84
N ALA A 146 13.54 -3.07 18.96
CA ALA A 146 12.93 -1.76 19.07
C ALA A 146 13.61 -0.73 18.16
N LEU A 147 14.94 -0.68 18.16
CA LEU A 147 15.69 0.24 17.29
C LEU A 147 15.45 -0.06 15.81
N ALA A 148 15.50 -1.34 15.41
CA ALA A 148 15.22 -1.74 14.04
C ALA A 148 13.78 -1.40 13.63
N GLY A 149 12.80 -1.67 14.50
CA GLY A 149 11.40 -1.34 14.27
C GLY A 149 11.16 0.16 14.11
N ALA A 150 11.72 0.99 14.99
CA ALA A 150 11.65 2.45 14.90
C ALA A 150 12.30 2.97 13.62
N ALA A 151 13.51 2.51 13.29
CA ALA A 151 14.25 2.94 12.12
C ALA A 151 13.50 2.60 10.82
N PHE A 152 13.02 1.36 10.70
CA PHE A 152 12.26 0.91 9.55
C PHE A 152 10.96 1.71 9.38
N CYS A 153 10.18 1.86 10.45
CA CYS A 153 8.92 2.60 10.41
C CYS A 153 9.14 4.09 10.08
N SER A 154 10.19 4.70 10.62
CA SER A 154 10.56 6.09 10.31
C SER A 154 10.93 6.25 8.83
N LEU A 155 11.69 5.31 8.28
CA LEU A 155 12.07 5.32 6.86
C LEU A 155 10.85 5.22 5.94
N VAL A 156 9.92 4.30 6.24
CA VAL A 156 8.68 4.13 5.46
C VAL A 156 7.83 5.40 5.54
N GLN A 157 7.67 5.96 6.74
CA GLN A 157 6.88 7.19 6.92
C GLN A 157 7.52 8.40 6.24
N LEU A 158 8.86 8.55 6.30
CA LEU A 158 9.60 9.58 5.56
C LEU A 158 9.37 9.44 4.06
N SER A 159 9.40 8.21 3.54
CA SER A 159 9.17 7.93 2.12
C SER A 159 7.75 8.33 1.70
N ALA A 160 6.74 7.96 2.49
CA ALA A 160 5.36 8.35 2.24
C ALA A 160 5.16 9.88 2.29
N ASN A 161 5.80 10.54 3.26
CA ASN A 161 5.74 12.00 3.40
C ASN A 161 6.39 12.71 2.21
N GLU A 162 7.54 12.22 1.71
CA GLU A 162 8.20 12.83 0.55
C GLU A 162 7.37 12.67 -0.74
N VAL A 163 6.71 11.52 -0.94
CA VAL A 163 5.74 11.34 -2.04
C VAL A 163 4.59 12.35 -1.93
N GLY A 164 4.08 12.57 -0.72
CA GLY A 164 3.05 13.58 -0.46
C GLY A 164 3.53 15.00 -0.82
N VAL A 165 4.74 15.37 -0.39
CA VAL A 165 5.36 16.66 -0.72
C VAL A 165 5.56 16.83 -2.22
N GLN A 166 5.99 15.78 -2.92
CA GLN A 166 6.13 15.80 -4.38
C GLN A 166 4.80 16.05 -5.08
N ARG A 167 3.72 15.37 -4.65
CA ARG A 167 2.37 15.58 -5.17
C ARG A 167 1.90 17.01 -4.91
N LEU A 168 2.11 17.55 -3.70
CA LEU A 168 1.74 18.94 -3.38
C LEU A 168 2.51 19.93 -4.25
N ARG A 169 3.81 19.73 -4.45
CA ARG A 169 4.64 20.56 -5.34
C ARG A 169 4.19 20.48 -6.79
N TYR A 170 3.76 19.31 -7.24
CA TYR A 170 3.23 19.13 -8.58
C TYR A 170 1.92 19.92 -8.75
N ILE A 171 0.97 19.76 -7.82
CA ILE A 171 -0.32 20.47 -7.85
C ILE A 171 -0.11 21.99 -7.72
N SER A 172 0.81 22.45 -6.86
CA SER A 172 1.06 23.89 -6.69
C SER A 172 1.64 24.52 -7.94
N ARG A 173 2.55 23.82 -8.64
CA ARG A 173 3.07 24.26 -9.94
C ARG A 173 1.99 24.30 -11.00
N GLU A 174 1.11 23.31 -11.03
CA GLU A 174 0.03 23.26 -12.01
C GLU A 174 -0.98 24.39 -11.80
N ARG A 175 -1.35 24.67 -10.54
CA ARG A 175 -2.20 25.83 -10.19
C ARG A 175 -1.54 27.16 -10.54
N LEU A 176 -0.24 27.30 -10.27
CA LEU A 176 0.50 28.52 -10.61
C LEU A 176 0.54 28.74 -12.13
N ARG A 177 0.76 27.68 -12.92
CA ARG A 177 0.71 27.73 -14.38
C ARG A 177 -0.67 28.10 -14.89
N ALA A 178 -1.72 27.53 -14.32
CA ALA A 178 -3.10 27.86 -14.69
C ALA A 178 -3.50 29.30 -14.33
N SER A 179 -2.87 29.90 -13.30
CA SER A 179 -3.12 31.29 -12.90
C SER A 179 -2.39 32.35 -13.73
N LEU A 180 -1.34 31.97 -14.47
CA LEU A 180 -0.60 32.90 -15.33
C LEU A 180 -1.33 33.02 -16.67
N PRO A 181 -1.66 34.24 -17.14
CA PRO A 181 -2.31 34.44 -18.43
C PRO A 181 -1.43 33.89 -19.55
N SER A 182 -2.02 33.06 -20.41
CA SER A 182 -1.38 32.33 -21.50
C SER A 182 -1.00 33.24 -22.68
N SER A 183 -0.18 34.27 -22.44
CA SER A 183 0.15 35.28 -23.46
C SER A 183 1.55 35.15 -24.07
N GLU A 184 2.39 34.19 -23.65
CA GLU A 184 3.74 34.06 -24.20
C GLU A 184 4.07 32.59 -24.56
N PRO A 185 4.56 32.31 -25.79
CA PRO A 185 4.95 30.97 -26.21
C PRO A 185 6.10 30.48 -25.33
N ALA A 186 5.80 29.55 -24.44
CA ALA A 186 6.73 29.06 -23.44
C ALA A 186 7.99 28.44 -24.10
N PRO A 187 9.21 28.77 -23.61
CA PRO A 187 10.42 28.10 -24.05
C PRO A 187 10.31 26.58 -23.82
N PRO A 188 10.97 25.76 -24.67
CA PRO A 188 10.89 24.31 -24.57
C PRO A 188 11.25 23.88 -23.14
N PRO A 189 10.46 22.98 -22.51
CA PRO A 189 10.66 22.63 -21.13
C PRO A 189 12.07 22.06 -20.95
N PRO A 190 12.82 22.49 -19.91
CA PRO A 190 14.13 21.93 -19.62
C PRO A 190 13.99 20.42 -19.48
N THR A 191 14.84 19.67 -20.18
CA THR A 191 14.81 18.21 -20.21
C THR A 191 14.75 17.69 -18.76
N PRO A 192 13.69 16.96 -18.38
CA PRO A 192 13.50 16.56 -17.01
C PRO A 192 14.68 15.71 -16.56
N ASN A 193 15.35 16.16 -15.48
CA ASN A 193 16.40 15.38 -14.84
C ASN A 193 15.85 13.98 -14.57
N LYS A 194 16.55 12.95 -15.09
CA LYS A 194 16.14 11.55 -15.00
C LYS A 194 15.67 11.26 -13.56
N PRO A 195 14.43 10.80 -13.35
CA PRO A 195 13.89 10.62 -12.01
C PRO A 195 14.82 9.70 -11.21
N PHE A 196 14.98 9.97 -9.92
CA PHE A 196 15.87 9.20 -9.04
C PHE A 196 15.62 7.69 -9.15
N LEU A 197 14.36 7.29 -9.32
CA LEU A 197 13.96 5.91 -9.56
C LEU A 197 14.66 5.27 -10.77
N MET A 198 14.86 6.01 -11.87
CA MET A 198 15.60 5.50 -13.04
C MET A 198 17.08 5.26 -12.72
N ARG A 199 17.69 6.10 -11.87
CA ARG A 199 19.06 5.87 -11.42
C ARG A 199 19.15 4.65 -10.50
N PHE A 200 18.18 4.51 -9.59
CA PHE A 200 18.09 3.36 -8.69
C PHE A 200 17.83 2.04 -9.44
N MET A 201 16.95 2.06 -10.45
CA MET A 201 16.73 0.90 -11.32
C MET A 201 17.99 0.52 -12.10
N GLY A 202 18.72 1.51 -12.62
CA GLY A 202 20.03 1.26 -13.23
C GLY A 202 21.03 0.62 -12.26
N TRP A 203 21.03 1.03 -10.99
CA TRP A 203 21.86 0.43 -9.95
C TRP A 203 21.46 -1.01 -9.60
N LEU A 204 20.16 -1.31 -9.61
CA LEU A 204 19.64 -2.68 -9.47
C LEU A 204 19.89 -3.57 -10.69
N GLY A 205 20.63 -3.09 -11.70
CA GLY A 205 20.89 -3.85 -12.93
C GLY A 205 19.66 -3.98 -13.83
N VAL A 206 18.58 -3.25 -13.54
CA VAL A 206 17.40 -3.19 -14.41
C VAL A 206 17.78 -2.32 -15.61
N LYS A 207 18.32 -2.96 -16.65
CA LYS A 207 18.62 -2.33 -17.92
C LYS A 207 17.29 -1.85 -18.52
N GLN A 208 17.18 -0.56 -18.82
CA GLN A 208 16.01 -0.07 -19.56
C GLN A 208 16.02 -0.71 -20.94
N MET A 209 14.99 -1.50 -21.23
CA MET A 209 14.76 -1.98 -22.59
C MET A 209 14.56 -0.76 -23.47
N THR A 210 15.33 -0.69 -24.55
CA THR A 210 15.07 0.32 -25.58
C THR A 210 13.68 0.07 -26.17
N LYS A 211 13.05 1.11 -26.72
CA LYS A 211 11.71 0.98 -27.33
C LYS A 211 11.67 -0.15 -28.36
N GLU A 212 12.76 -0.35 -29.09
CA GLU A 212 12.92 -1.41 -30.08
C GLU A 212 13.00 -2.80 -29.44
N GLU A 213 13.79 -2.96 -28.37
CA GLU A 213 13.85 -4.22 -27.61
C GLU A 213 12.49 -4.58 -27.01
N TYR A 214 11.78 -3.58 -26.48
CA TYR A 214 10.43 -3.76 -25.93
C TYR A 214 9.44 -4.22 -27.00
N LEU A 215 9.44 -3.57 -28.17
CA LEU A 215 8.59 -3.95 -29.29
C LEU A 215 8.94 -5.36 -29.82
N LYS A 216 10.22 -5.72 -29.88
CA LYS A 216 10.66 -7.05 -30.28
C LYS A 216 10.16 -8.12 -29.29
N LYS A 217 10.22 -7.83 -27.99
CA LYS A 217 9.71 -8.73 -26.95
C LYS A 217 8.19 -8.92 -27.05
N LEU A 218 7.43 -7.84 -27.22
CA LEU A 218 5.98 -7.93 -27.39
C LEU A 218 5.56 -8.73 -28.63
N ARG A 219 6.28 -8.60 -29.74
CA ARG A 219 6.03 -9.43 -30.94
C ARG A 219 6.27 -10.91 -30.66
N ALA A 220 7.36 -11.24 -29.97
CA ALA A 220 7.66 -12.62 -29.59
C ALA A 220 6.60 -13.20 -28.64
N GLU A 221 6.15 -12.44 -27.64
CA GLU A 221 5.07 -12.87 -26.73
C GLU A 221 3.74 -13.07 -27.50
N ARG A 222 3.40 -12.17 -28.43
CA ARG A 222 2.24 -12.33 -29.31
C ARG A 222 2.35 -13.62 -30.13
N ASP A 223 3.51 -13.91 -30.71
CA ASP A 223 3.70 -15.08 -31.57
C ASP A 223 3.56 -16.39 -30.78
N LEU A 224 4.06 -16.44 -29.54
CA LEU A 224 3.87 -17.58 -28.64
C LEU A 224 2.39 -17.81 -28.28
N VAL A 225 1.66 -16.74 -27.96
CA VAL A 225 0.22 -16.84 -27.66
C VAL A 225 -0.56 -17.27 -28.91
N TRP A 226 -0.14 -16.83 -30.09
CA TRP A 226 -0.77 -17.24 -31.35
C TRP A 226 -0.60 -18.73 -31.63
N GLU A 227 0.58 -19.28 -31.32
CA GLU A 227 0.84 -20.72 -31.41
C GLU A 227 -0.03 -21.52 -30.43
N GLU A 228 -0.19 -21.04 -29.19
CA GLU A 228 -1.07 -21.67 -28.20
C GLU A 228 -2.54 -21.68 -28.64
N ILE A 229 -3.02 -20.57 -29.24
CA ILE A 229 -4.40 -20.50 -29.78
C ILE A 229 -4.58 -21.51 -30.93
N LEU A 230 -3.64 -21.60 -31.87
CA LEU A 230 -3.73 -22.54 -32.99
C LEU A 230 -3.79 -24.00 -32.51
N LEU A 231 -3.01 -24.35 -31.49
CA LEU A 231 -3.06 -25.69 -30.89
C LEU A 231 -4.43 -25.96 -30.24
N LEU A 232 -4.99 -24.98 -29.53
CA LEU A 232 -6.31 -25.13 -28.91
C LEU A 232 -7.44 -25.25 -29.95
N GLU A 233 -7.37 -24.49 -31.06
CA GLU A 233 -8.33 -24.58 -32.17
C GLU A 233 -8.27 -25.95 -32.88
N GLU A 234 -7.07 -26.54 -33.00
CA GLU A 234 -6.91 -27.88 -33.57
C GLU A 234 -7.44 -28.97 -32.63
N GLU A 235 -7.22 -28.84 -31.32
CA GLU A 235 -7.81 -29.73 -30.32
C GLU A 235 -9.35 -29.66 -30.29
N GLU A 236 -9.92 -28.46 -30.39
CA GLU A 236 -11.37 -28.24 -30.45
C GLU A 236 -11.97 -28.89 -31.70
N ARG A 237 -11.35 -28.68 -32.88
CA ARG A 237 -11.79 -29.33 -34.13
C ARG A 237 -11.73 -30.86 -34.04
N ARG A 238 -10.73 -31.42 -33.36
CA ARG A 238 -10.63 -32.88 -33.15
C ARG A 238 -11.79 -33.38 -32.27
N ARG A 239 -12.12 -32.66 -31.20
CA ARG A 239 -13.26 -32.99 -30.32
C ARG A 239 -14.59 -32.92 -31.08
N GLU A 240 -14.80 -31.89 -31.90
CA GLU A 240 -16.02 -31.76 -32.73
C GLU A 240 -16.16 -32.91 -33.75
N GLN A 241 -15.07 -33.42 -34.32
CA GLN A 241 -15.10 -34.57 -35.23
C GLN A 241 -15.42 -35.88 -34.50
N GLU A 242 -14.88 -36.06 -33.29
CA GLU A 242 -15.18 -37.20 -32.42
C GLU A 242 -16.66 -37.18 -31.99
N GLU A 243 -17.19 -36.02 -31.59
CA GLU A 243 -18.60 -35.86 -31.18
C GLU A 243 -19.58 -35.91 -32.37
N GLY A 244 -19.23 -35.32 -33.52
CA GLY A 244 -20.10 -35.28 -34.72
C GLY A 244 -20.15 -36.59 -35.51
N GLY A 245 -19.15 -37.47 -35.37
CA GLY A 245 -19.12 -38.80 -35.98
C GLY A 245 -20.00 -39.84 -35.27
N GLU A 246 -20.48 -39.52 -34.06
CA GLU A 246 -21.24 -40.43 -33.20
C GLU A 246 -22.74 -40.11 -33.18
N LEU A 247 -23.28 -39.50 -34.24
CA LEU A 247 -24.73 -39.46 -34.42
C LEU A 247 -25.21 -40.88 -34.72
N PRO A 248 -25.93 -41.56 -33.80
CA PRO A 248 -26.50 -42.86 -34.09
C PRO A 248 -27.37 -42.72 -35.33
N PRO A 249 -27.40 -43.73 -36.24
CA PRO A 249 -28.28 -43.71 -37.39
C PRO A 249 -29.68 -43.42 -36.83
N THR A 250 -30.23 -42.27 -37.23
CA THR A 250 -31.59 -41.91 -36.90
C THR A 250 -32.43 -43.02 -37.52
N GLU A 251 -32.89 -43.94 -36.67
CA GLU A 251 -33.79 -44.99 -37.09
C GLU A 251 -34.95 -44.28 -37.77
N ASP A 252 -34.99 -44.50 -39.08
CA ASP A 252 -35.99 -44.05 -40.02
C ASP A 252 -37.34 -44.51 -39.48
N SER A 253 -37.98 -43.66 -38.66
CA SER A 253 -39.35 -43.83 -38.18
C SER A 253 -40.29 -43.51 -39.34
N GLY A 254 -40.08 -44.25 -40.42
CA GLY A 254 -40.87 -44.29 -41.62
C GLY A 254 -41.73 -45.54 -41.59
N ARG A 255 -43.02 -45.30 -41.37
CA ARG A 255 -44.10 -45.87 -42.20
C ARG A 255 -44.46 -47.35 -41.93
N MET A 256 -45.59 -47.55 -41.25
CA MET A 256 -46.83 -48.19 -41.75
C MET A 256 -47.87 -48.14 -40.62
N VAL A 257 -48.99 -47.42 -40.79
CA VAL A 257 -50.29 -47.90 -41.33
C VAL A 257 -50.86 -49.05 -40.51
#